data_AF-A0A8H5Z5C8-F1
#
_entry.id   AF-A0A8H5Z5C8-F1
#
_cell.length_a   1.000
_cell.length_b   1.000
_cell.length_c   1.000
_cell.angle_alpha   90.00
_cell.angle_beta   90.00
_cell.angle_gamma   90.00
#
_symmetry.space_group_name_H-M   'P 1'
#
loop_
_entity.id
_entity.type
_entity.pdbx_description
1 polymer ?
#
loop_
_entity_poly.entity_id
_entity_poly.type
_entity_poly.pdbx_seq_one_letter_code
_entity_poly.pdbx_strand_id
1 'polypeptide(L)'
;MPIDPNGPTVVATEWALISVATVVILARLYLRLILQRRNLLASDVFMCAAWVSAVATASFDTYFFRIGIFKPGTTFDLAGFEGTAEEAENFYKLYYFLTYPYYTTFYFSKAALLAVYLQIFPIFMVKRRRFLWAVIIYVAMGFIITILLLSLSCLPVWRNWTLSDQRCSIESIKINFEIAWVLNISADILIFILPWLVIPELTLRRRLKYSLYATFLLGLINIIFCVVRFAQIQQYGGDLVITISLVGYEDHISLYIGQNNLKTGPE
;
A
#
# COMPACT_ATOMS: atom_id res chain seq x y z
N MET A 1 -18.99 -15.90 -12.74
CA MET A 1 -17.60 -16.29 -12.44
C MET A 1 -16.87 -15.06 -11.98
N PRO A 2 -16.24 -15.06 -10.80
CA PRO A 2 -15.27 -14.02 -10.48
C PRO A 2 -14.18 -14.13 -11.55
N ILE A 3 -13.90 -13.02 -12.22
CA ILE A 3 -12.82 -12.93 -13.21
C ILE A 3 -11.56 -12.77 -12.38
N ASP A 4 -10.86 -13.87 -12.15
CA ASP A 4 -9.55 -13.86 -11.51
C ASP A 4 -8.56 -13.18 -12.47
N PRO A 5 -8.01 -11.97 -12.19
CA PRO A 5 -6.94 -11.41 -12.99
C PRO A 5 -5.79 -12.40 -13.11
N ASN A 6 -5.36 -12.60 -14.35
CA ASN A 6 -4.21 -13.44 -14.66
C ASN A 6 -2.97 -12.89 -13.93
N GLY A 7 -2.23 -13.77 -13.24
CA GLY A 7 -0.98 -13.43 -12.55
C GLY A 7 0.04 -12.55 -13.33
N PRO A 8 0.19 -12.67 -14.67
CA PRO A 8 1.06 -11.78 -15.43
C PRO A 8 0.62 -10.31 -15.39
N THR A 9 -0.69 -10.04 -15.38
CA THR A 9 -1.23 -8.67 -15.34
C THR A 9 -0.88 -7.99 -14.02
N VAL A 10 -0.96 -8.74 -12.92
CA VAL A 10 -0.61 -8.25 -11.58
C VAL A 10 0.83 -7.77 -11.53
N VAL A 11 1.76 -8.65 -11.90
CA VAL A 11 3.20 -8.37 -11.87
C VAL A 11 3.56 -7.24 -12.84
N ALA A 12 2.94 -7.21 -14.02
CA ALA A 12 3.16 -6.14 -15.00
C ALA A 12 2.75 -4.77 -14.44
N THR A 13 1.56 -4.68 -13.84
CA THR A 13 1.06 -3.43 -13.24
C THR A 13 1.95 -2.97 -12.09
N GLU A 14 2.39 -3.88 -11.23
CA GLU A 14 3.28 -3.56 -10.11
C GLU A 14 4.60 -2.93 -10.59
N TRP A 15 5.29 -3.57 -11.53
CA TRP A 15 6.55 -3.06 -12.08
C TRP A 15 6.35 -1.76 -12.88
N ALA A 16 5.21 -1.58 -13.55
CA ALA A 16 4.88 -0.32 -14.22
C ALA A 16 4.76 0.83 -13.20
N LEU A 17 4.05 0.62 -12.10
CA LEU A 17 3.90 1.62 -11.03
C LEU A 17 5.24 1.94 -10.35
N ILE A 18 6.06 0.92 -10.08
CA ILE A 18 7.42 1.10 -9.54
C ILE A 18 8.28 1.92 -10.51
N SER A 19 8.19 1.65 -11.82
CA SER A 19 8.95 2.39 -12.84
C SER A 19 8.55 3.87 -12.87
N VAL A 20 7.24 4.16 -12.87
CA VAL A 20 6.73 5.54 -12.79
C VAL A 20 7.18 6.22 -11.49
N ALA A 21 7.07 5.53 -10.34
CA ALA A 21 7.51 6.05 -9.06
C ALA A 21 9.02 6.37 -9.06
N THR A 22 9.83 5.51 -9.68
CA THR A 22 11.28 5.72 -9.83
C THR A 22 11.58 7.03 -10.56
N VAL A 23 10.93 7.26 -11.71
CA VAL A 23 11.11 8.50 -12.49
C VAL A 23 10.73 9.73 -11.67
N VAL A 24 9.59 9.69 -10.96
CA VAL A 24 9.13 10.80 -10.12
C VAL A 24 10.08 11.08 -8.95
N ILE A 25 10.56 10.02 -8.28
CA ILE A 25 11.51 10.14 -7.16
C ILE A 25 12.84 10.72 -7.64
N LEU A 26 13.38 10.21 -8.75
CA LEU A 26 14.62 10.72 -9.34
C LEU A 26 14.48 12.19 -9.76
N ALA A 27 13.38 12.55 -10.42
CA ALA A 27 13.10 13.94 -10.78
C ALA A 27 13.05 14.85 -9.54
N ARG A 28 12.38 14.39 -8.47
CA ARG A 28 12.29 15.14 -7.21
C ARG A 28 13.64 15.30 -6.51
N LEU A 29 14.45 14.24 -6.46
CA LEU A 29 15.81 14.29 -5.90
C LEU A 29 16.73 15.19 -6.73
N TYR A 30 16.66 15.09 -8.06
CA TYR A 30 17.42 15.94 -8.99
C TYR A 30 17.09 17.42 -8.79
N LEU A 31 15.80 17.77 -8.80
CA LEU A 31 15.35 19.15 -8.57
C LEU A 31 15.83 19.69 -7.22
N ARG A 32 15.84 18.86 -6.18
CA ARG A 32 16.19 19.31 -4.82
C ARG A 32 17.70 19.42 -4.59
N LEU A 33 18.45 18.40 -4.97
CA LEU A 33 19.90 18.33 -4.74
C LEU A 33 20.67 19.23 -5.71
N ILE A 34 20.29 19.19 -6.99
CA ILE A 34 21.07 19.85 -8.04
C ILE A 34 20.55 21.27 -8.28
N LEU A 35 19.24 21.42 -8.49
CA LEU A 35 18.66 22.71 -8.84
C LEU A 35 18.48 23.63 -7.62
N GLN A 36 17.94 23.09 -6.52
CA GLN A 36 17.72 23.87 -5.29
C GLN A 36 18.93 23.89 -4.33
N ARG A 37 19.94 23.03 -4.55
CA ARG A 37 21.12 22.86 -3.68
C ARG A 37 20.75 22.72 -2.19
N ARG A 38 19.66 22.00 -1.90
CA ARG A 38 19.22 21.75 -0.53
C ARG A 38 19.63 20.35 -0.08
N ASN A 39 19.89 20.22 1.22
CA ASN A 39 20.15 18.92 1.85
C ASN A 39 18.90 18.02 1.78
N LEU A 40 19.13 16.71 1.84
CA LEU A 40 18.07 15.71 1.94
C LEU A 40 17.22 15.97 3.19
N LEU A 41 15.90 16.07 3.00
CA LEU A 41 14.96 16.18 4.10
C LEU A 41 14.52 14.77 4.51
N ALA A 42 14.05 14.64 5.75
CA ALA A 42 13.49 13.38 6.25
C ALA A 42 12.42 12.79 5.31
N SER A 43 11.62 13.65 4.66
CA SER A 43 10.63 13.24 3.64
C SER A 43 11.25 12.49 2.46
N ASP A 44 12.40 12.96 1.96
CA ASP A 44 13.05 12.35 0.80
C ASP A 44 13.71 11.02 1.19
N VAL A 45 14.24 10.91 2.41
CA VAL A 45 14.78 9.66 2.97
C VAL A 45 13.68 8.61 3.12
N PHE A 46 12.55 8.95 3.75
CA PHE A 46 11.42 8.02 3.89
C PHE A 46 10.84 7.61 2.54
N MET A 47 10.79 8.52 1.56
CA MET A 47 10.33 8.22 0.21
C MET A 47 11.25 7.22 -0.50
N CYS A 48 12.58 7.39 -0.40
CA CYS A 48 13.53 6.42 -0.96
C CYS A 48 13.45 5.07 -0.25
N ALA A 49 13.33 5.08 1.07
CA ALA A 49 13.20 3.84 1.85
C ALA A 49 11.91 3.08 1.50
N ALA A 50 10.79 3.78 1.32
CA ALA A 50 9.52 3.20 0.86
C ALA A 50 9.65 2.59 -0.55
N TRP A 51 10.39 3.25 -1.44
CA TRP A 51 10.64 2.73 -2.78
C TRP A 51 11.50 1.46 -2.77
N VAL A 52 12.57 1.42 -1.96
CA VAL A 52 13.41 0.22 -1.81
C VAL A 52 12.58 -0.95 -1.26
N SER A 53 11.73 -0.72 -0.26
CA SER A 53 10.85 -1.76 0.27
C SER A 53 9.77 -2.19 -0.74
N ALA A 54 9.28 -1.28 -1.58
CA ALA A 54 8.35 -1.62 -2.66
C ALA A 54 9.00 -2.54 -3.69
N VAL A 55 10.23 -2.24 -4.13
CA VAL A 55 11.00 -3.10 -5.05
C VAL A 55 11.27 -4.47 -4.45
N ALA A 56 11.60 -4.53 -3.15
CA ALA A 56 11.78 -5.80 -2.45
C ALA A 56 10.50 -6.64 -2.48
N THR A 57 9.34 -6.01 -2.19
CA THR A 57 8.02 -6.68 -2.25
C THR A 57 7.73 -7.22 -3.65
N ALA A 58 7.87 -6.39 -4.69
CA ALA A 58 7.64 -6.78 -6.08
C ALA A 58 8.57 -7.91 -6.56
N SER A 59 9.78 -7.97 -6.03
CA SER A 59 10.73 -9.04 -6.33
C SER A 59 10.25 -10.39 -5.79
N PHE A 60 9.71 -10.42 -4.57
CA PHE A 60 9.09 -11.63 -4.01
C PHE A 60 7.82 -12.02 -4.78
N ASP A 61 6.96 -11.06 -5.13
CA ASP A 61 5.75 -11.33 -5.92
C ASP A 61 6.09 -11.89 -7.31
N THR A 62 7.14 -11.36 -7.95
CA THR A 62 7.65 -11.92 -9.21
C THR A 62 8.14 -13.35 -9.04
N TYR A 63 8.81 -13.67 -7.92
CA TYR A 63 9.21 -15.04 -7.61
C TYR A 63 8.00 -15.96 -7.44
N PHE A 64 6.98 -15.52 -6.69
CA PHE A 64 5.73 -16.26 -6.51
C PHE A 64 4.99 -16.53 -7.82
N PHE A 65 5.06 -15.59 -8.75
CA PHE A 65 4.57 -15.76 -10.11
C PHE A 65 5.33 -16.82 -10.89
N ARG A 66 6.67 -16.86 -10.79
CA ARG A 66 7.48 -17.89 -11.45
C ARG A 66 7.19 -19.30 -10.97
N ILE A 67 6.91 -19.47 -9.68
CA ILE A 67 6.58 -20.79 -9.11
C ILE A 67 5.09 -21.16 -9.26
N GLY A 68 4.30 -20.31 -9.93
CA GLY A 68 2.94 -20.65 -10.35
C GLY A 68 1.87 -20.49 -9.28
N ILE A 69 2.10 -19.70 -8.23
CA ILE A 69 1.11 -19.48 -7.15
C ILE A 69 -0.09 -18.67 -7.63
N PHE A 70 0.10 -17.76 -8.58
CA PHE A 70 -0.99 -16.94 -9.14
C PHE A 70 -1.78 -17.65 -10.26
N LYS A 71 -1.78 -18.99 -10.30
CA LYS A 71 -2.61 -19.75 -11.24
C LYS A 71 -4.07 -19.72 -10.79
N PRO A 72 -5.05 -19.59 -11.72
CA PRO A 72 -6.46 -19.63 -11.37
C PRO A 72 -6.81 -20.95 -10.66
N GLY A 73 -7.46 -20.87 -9.49
CA GLY A 73 -7.83 -22.03 -8.68
C GLY A 73 -6.86 -22.41 -7.56
N THR A 74 -5.72 -21.73 -7.43
CA THR A 74 -4.85 -21.85 -6.24
C THR A 74 -5.24 -20.82 -5.19
N THR A 75 -5.75 -21.27 -4.03
CA THR A 75 -6.09 -20.36 -2.92
C THR A 75 -4.88 -19.98 -2.09
N PHE A 76 -5.02 -18.97 -1.22
CA PHE A 76 -3.96 -18.53 -0.30
C PHE A 76 -3.49 -19.61 0.69
N ASP A 77 -4.34 -20.61 0.97
CA ASP A 77 -3.99 -21.80 1.74
C ASP A 77 -3.22 -22.85 0.90
N LEU A 78 -2.78 -22.48 -0.30
CA LEU A 78 -2.20 -23.37 -1.32
C LEU A 78 -3.15 -24.51 -1.73
N ALA A 79 -4.46 -24.39 -1.47
CA ALA A 79 -5.41 -25.37 -1.96
C ALA A 79 -5.46 -25.26 -3.50
N GLY A 80 -5.15 -26.35 -4.19
CA GLY A 80 -5.00 -26.35 -5.66
C GLY A 80 -3.60 -26.01 -6.17
N PHE A 81 -2.59 -25.91 -5.29
CA PHE A 81 -1.18 -25.81 -5.70
C PHE A 81 -0.63 -27.20 -6.09
N GLU A 82 -0.29 -27.38 -7.36
CA GLU A 82 0.34 -28.61 -7.88
C GLU A 82 1.86 -28.64 -7.62
N GLY A 83 2.28 -28.50 -6.36
CA GLY A 83 3.69 -28.52 -5.97
C GLY A 83 3.99 -29.49 -4.82
N THR A 84 5.28 -29.64 -4.53
CA THR A 84 5.78 -30.46 -3.42
C THR A 84 5.56 -29.78 -2.06
N ALA A 85 5.54 -30.56 -0.98
CA ALA A 85 5.45 -30.02 0.37
C ALA A 85 6.62 -29.08 0.71
N GLU A 86 7.80 -29.33 0.15
CA GLU A 86 8.97 -28.46 0.32
C GLU A 86 8.79 -27.09 -0.36
N GLU A 87 8.18 -27.06 -1.55
CA GLU A 87 7.85 -25.81 -2.25
C GLU A 87 6.80 -24.99 -1.49
N ALA A 88 5.82 -25.66 -0.89
CA ALA A 88 4.80 -25.02 -0.05
C ALA A 88 5.40 -24.41 1.23
N GLU A 89 6.30 -25.14 1.93
CA GLU A 89 7.00 -24.62 3.09
C GLU A 89 7.90 -23.42 2.72
N ASN A 90 8.64 -23.53 1.60
CA ASN A 90 9.45 -22.42 1.09
C ASN A 90 8.60 -21.19 0.73
N PHE A 91 7.41 -21.38 0.16
CA PHE A 91 6.48 -20.28 -0.08
C PHE A 91 6.10 -19.60 1.23
N TYR A 92 5.62 -20.32 2.24
CA TYR A 92 5.21 -19.69 3.51
C TYR A 92 6.36 -18.97 4.20
N LYS A 93 7.58 -19.51 4.09
CA LYS A 93 8.78 -18.86 4.62
C LYS A 93 9.07 -17.54 3.89
N LEU A 94 9.07 -17.54 2.56
CA LEU A 94 9.28 -16.33 1.78
C LEU A 94 8.14 -15.32 1.96
N TYR A 95 6.90 -15.80 2.08
CA TYR A 95 5.72 -14.97 2.35
C TYR A 95 5.85 -14.27 3.69
N TYR A 96 6.27 -14.99 4.74
CA TYR A 96 6.57 -14.39 6.04
C TYR A 96 7.57 -13.24 5.90
N PHE A 97 8.67 -13.43 5.17
CA PHE A 97 9.66 -12.36 4.97
C PHE A 97 9.14 -11.22 4.06
N LEU A 98 8.29 -11.50 3.08
CA LEU A 98 7.65 -10.49 2.21
C LEU A 98 6.74 -9.54 2.98
N THR A 99 6.08 -10.00 4.05
CA THR A 99 5.18 -9.12 4.81
C THR A 99 5.90 -7.93 5.46
N TYR A 100 7.18 -8.05 5.81
CA TYR A 100 7.99 -6.95 6.35
C TYR A 100 8.16 -5.77 5.39
N PRO A 101 8.75 -5.93 4.18
CA PRO A 101 8.87 -4.85 3.21
C PRO A 101 7.50 -4.36 2.73
N TYR A 102 6.48 -5.23 2.67
CA TYR A 102 5.11 -4.83 2.34
C TYR A 102 4.59 -3.77 3.33
N TYR A 103 4.54 -4.07 4.63
CA TYR A 103 4.07 -3.11 5.63
C TYR A 103 4.99 -1.88 5.74
N THR A 104 6.31 -2.09 5.64
CA THR A 104 7.28 -0.99 5.67
C THR A 104 7.01 0.04 4.56
N THR A 105 6.66 -0.42 3.36
CA THR A 105 6.30 0.46 2.24
C THR A 105 5.13 1.37 2.57
N PHE A 106 4.06 0.85 3.19
CA PHE A 106 2.89 1.65 3.58
C PHE A 106 3.25 2.70 4.64
N TYR A 107 3.92 2.29 5.72
CA TYR A 107 4.25 3.19 6.82
C TYR A 107 5.29 4.24 6.42
N PHE A 108 6.28 3.89 5.60
CA PHE A 108 7.27 4.87 5.12
C PHE A 108 6.68 5.85 4.11
N SER A 109 5.74 5.41 3.27
CA SER A 109 4.99 6.32 2.39
C SER A 109 4.20 7.36 3.20
N LYS A 110 3.53 6.91 4.26
CA LYS A 110 2.83 7.79 5.23
C LYS A 110 3.81 8.74 5.93
N ALA A 111 4.95 8.24 6.38
CA ALA A 111 5.99 9.05 7.03
C ALA A 111 6.58 10.12 6.08
N ALA A 112 6.80 9.77 4.81
CA ALA A 112 7.26 10.71 3.79
C ALA A 112 6.27 11.86 3.59
N LEU A 113 4.96 11.56 3.56
CA LEU A 113 3.88 12.55 3.45
C LEU A 113 3.78 13.43 4.70
N LEU A 114 3.80 12.84 5.89
CA LEU A 114 3.80 13.58 7.16
C LEU A 114 5.01 14.50 7.31
N ALA A 115 6.18 14.08 6.81
CA ALA A 115 7.37 14.92 6.78
C ALA A 115 7.26 16.11 5.80
N VAL A 116 6.49 15.99 4.71
CA VAL A 116 6.12 17.14 3.87
C VAL A 116 5.19 18.08 4.63
N TYR A 117 4.19 17.53 5.32
CA TYR A 117 3.26 18.34 6.12
C TYR A 117 3.98 19.13 7.22
N LEU A 118 4.99 18.55 7.89
CA LEU A 118 5.82 19.28 8.86
C LEU A 118 6.52 20.51 8.28
N GLN A 119 6.83 20.53 6.98
CA GLN A 119 7.44 21.68 6.30
C GLN A 119 6.40 22.72 5.90
N ILE A 120 5.20 22.27 5.55
CA ILE A 120 4.09 23.15 5.14
C ILE A 120 3.53 23.88 6.37
N PHE A 121 3.46 23.22 7.53
CA PHE A 121 2.87 23.80 8.74
C PHE A 121 3.88 24.68 9.50
N PRO A 122 3.69 26.01 9.52
CA PRO A 122 4.60 26.89 10.20
C PRO A 122 4.44 26.79 11.72
N ILE A 123 5.51 27.13 12.44
CA ILE A 123 5.66 26.91 13.89
C ILE A 123 4.56 27.62 14.72
N PHE A 124 4.05 28.75 14.24
CA PHE A 124 3.04 29.55 14.93
C PHE A 124 1.64 28.89 14.98
N MET A 125 1.34 27.89 14.15
CA MET A 125 0.06 27.18 14.14
C MET A 125 0.02 26.05 15.20
N VAL A 126 0.09 26.42 16.47
CA VAL A 126 0.31 25.49 17.59
C VAL A 126 -0.72 24.35 17.64
N LYS A 127 -2.03 24.64 17.52
CA LYS A 127 -3.08 23.62 17.58
C LYS A 127 -2.94 22.57 16.46
N ARG A 128 -2.72 23.02 15.22
CA ARG A 128 -2.57 22.17 14.04
C ARG A 128 -1.29 21.34 14.11
N ARG A 129 -0.20 21.94 14.59
CA ARG A 129 1.08 21.25 14.75
C ARG A 129 1.02 20.18 15.84
N ARG A 130 0.26 20.40 16.94
CA ARG A 130 -0.01 19.34 17.93
C ARG A 130 -0.77 18.17 17.31
N PHE A 131 -1.81 18.45 16.52
CA PHE A 131 -2.55 17.39 15.84
C PHE A 131 -1.66 16.62 14.86
N LEU A 132 -0.85 17.30 14.05
CA LEU A 132 0.13 16.65 13.18
C LEU A 132 1.10 15.74 13.93
N TRP A 133 1.66 16.21 15.05
CA TRP A 133 2.52 15.37 15.90
C TRP A 133 1.79 14.18 16.48
N ALA A 134 0.52 14.34 16.88
CA ALA A 134 -0.30 13.21 17.31
C ALA A 134 -0.48 12.17 16.20
N VAL A 135 -0.71 12.59 14.95
CA VAL A 135 -0.78 11.67 13.79
C VAL A 135 0.58 11.01 13.51
N ILE A 136 1.69 11.75 13.60
CA ILE A 136 3.04 11.17 13.45
C ILE A 136 3.29 10.08 14.50
N ILE A 137 2.99 10.36 15.76
CA ILE A 137 3.14 9.40 16.85
C ILE A 137 2.23 8.19 16.62
N TYR A 138 0.98 8.42 16.19
CA TYR A 138 0.06 7.34 15.84
C TYR A 138 0.60 6.41 14.74
N VAL A 139 1.10 6.98 13.64
CA VAL A 139 1.67 6.21 12.53
C VAL A 139 2.93 5.45 12.96
N ALA A 140 3.79 6.08 13.76
CA ALA A 140 4.99 5.44 14.28
C ALA A 140 4.68 4.28 15.23
N MET A 141 3.73 4.48 16.15
CA MET A 141 3.26 3.41 17.04
C MET A 141 2.58 2.30 16.25
N GLY A 142 1.75 2.63 15.25
CA GLY A 142 1.12 1.66 14.36
C GLY A 142 2.16 0.78 13.67
N PHE A 143 3.22 1.38 13.12
CA PHE A 143 4.31 0.63 12.50
C PHE A 143 4.99 -0.32 13.48
N ILE A 144 5.36 0.17 14.67
CA ILE A 144 6.01 -0.65 15.71
C ILE A 144 5.10 -1.81 16.11
N ILE A 145 3.82 -1.56 16.36
CA ILE A 145 2.84 -2.59 16.73
C ILE A 145 2.73 -3.63 15.61
N THR A 146 2.60 -3.24 14.35
CA THR A 146 2.52 -4.19 13.22
C THR A 146 3.75 -5.07 13.12
N ILE A 147 4.96 -4.52 13.27
CA ILE A 147 6.20 -5.30 13.23
C ILE A 147 6.32 -6.23 14.44
N LEU A 148 5.89 -5.79 15.62
CA LEU A 148 5.86 -6.62 16.82
C LEU A 148 4.86 -7.76 16.69
N LEU A 149 3.65 -7.51 16.16
CA LEU A 149 2.68 -8.57 15.89
C LEU A 149 3.24 -9.58 14.88
N LEU A 150 3.86 -9.12 13.80
CA LEU A 150 4.44 -10.02 12.81
C LEU A 150 5.58 -10.90 13.37
N SER A 151 6.37 -10.37 14.31
CA SER A 151 7.52 -11.08 14.88
C SER A 151 7.18 -11.93 16.11
N LEU A 152 6.24 -11.49 16.96
CA LEU A 152 5.97 -12.09 18.27
C LEU A 152 4.70 -12.94 18.31
N SER A 153 3.79 -12.80 17.36
CA SER A 153 2.52 -13.53 17.41
C SER A 153 2.66 -15.03 17.18
N CYS A 154 3.82 -15.49 16.71
CA CYS A 154 4.08 -16.91 16.50
C CYS A 154 5.51 -17.27 16.90
N LEU A 155 5.68 -17.73 18.14
CA LEU A 155 6.95 -18.22 18.65
C LEU A 155 6.90 -19.74 18.91
N PRO A 156 7.98 -20.47 18.59
CA PRO A 156 9.17 -20.04 17.83
C PRO A 156 8.90 -19.73 16.34
N VAL A 157 9.69 -18.83 15.76
CA VAL A 157 9.46 -18.20 14.44
C VAL A 157 9.29 -19.22 13.29
N TRP A 158 9.93 -20.38 13.37
CA TRP A 158 9.81 -21.43 12.34
C TRP A 158 8.41 -22.03 12.19
N ARG A 159 7.54 -21.84 13.19
CA ARG A 159 6.13 -22.26 13.14
C ARG A 159 5.28 -21.48 12.15
N ASN A 160 5.78 -20.36 11.62
CA ASN A 160 5.09 -19.59 10.60
C ASN A 160 5.08 -20.28 9.23
N TRP A 161 6.05 -21.16 8.95
CA TRP A 161 6.19 -21.81 7.65
C TRP A 161 6.14 -23.35 7.68
N THR A 162 6.19 -23.97 8.85
CA THR A 162 6.06 -25.43 8.95
C THR A 162 4.68 -25.92 8.50
N LEU A 163 4.65 -27.08 7.85
CA LEU A 163 3.42 -27.80 7.47
C LEU A 163 2.98 -28.85 8.50
N SER A 164 3.67 -28.92 9.65
CA SER A 164 3.33 -29.83 10.75
C SER A 164 2.13 -29.33 11.57
N ASP A 165 1.53 -30.20 12.40
CA ASP A 165 0.49 -29.87 13.38
C ASP A 165 0.90 -28.76 14.36
N GLN A 166 2.20 -28.47 14.45
CA GLN A 166 2.78 -27.39 15.25
C GLN A 166 2.70 -26.01 14.56
N ARG A 167 2.09 -25.89 13.38
CA ARG A 167 1.88 -24.61 12.68
C ARG A 167 1.15 -23.59 13.56
N CYS A 168 1.36 -22.30 13.29
CA CYS A 168 0.59 -21.28 13.98
C CYS A 168 -0.90 -21.33 13.66
N SER A 169 -1.71 -20.97 14.66
CA SER A 169 -3.16 -20.91 14.51
C SER A 169 -3.53 -19.92 13.41
N ILE A 170 -4.34 -20.37 12.47
CA ILE A 170 -4.88 -19.55 11.38
C ILE A 170 -5.67 -18.36 11.96
N GLU A 171 -6.37 -18.57 13.08
CA GLU A 171 -7.12 -17.52 13.78
C GLU A 171 -6.19 -16.39 14.26
N SER A 172 -5.04 -16.74 14.85
CA SER A 172 -4.06 -15.75 15.30
C SER A 172 -3.49 -14.95 14.12
N ILE A 173 -3.20 -15.61 12.99
CA ILE A 173 -2.71 -14.94 11.77
C ILE A 173 -3.76 -13.96 11.23
N LYS A 174 -5.03 -14.38 11.17
CA LYS A 174 -6.15 -13.53 10.74
C LYS A 174 -6.31 -12.30 11.64
N ILE A 175 -6.32 -12.48 12.96
CA ILE A 175 -6.43 -11.37 13.92
C ILE A 175 -5.28 -10.38 13.76
N ASN A 176 -4.04 -10.85 13.61
CA ASN A 176 -2.90 -9.95 13.39
C ASN A 176 -3.05 -9.12 12.11
N PHE A 177 -3.49 -9.76 11.02
CA PHE A 177 -3.73 -9.10 9.75
C PHE A 177 -4.82 -8.04 9.87
N GLU A 178 -5.94 -8.36 10.52
CA GLU A 178 -7.03 -7.42 10.78
C GLU A 178 -6.57 -6.21 11.60
N ILE A 179 -5.83 -6.43 12.69
CA ILE A 179 -5.30 -5.35 13.52
C ILE A 179 -4.36 -4.44 12.70
N ALA A 180 -3.41 -5.03 11.97
CA ALA A 180 -2.48 -4.27 11.14
C ALA A 180 -3.21 -3.46 10.06
N TRP A 181 -4.25 -4.04 9.46
CA TRP A 181 -5.07 -3.37 8.46
C TRP A 181 -5.88 -2.21 9.06
N VAL A 182 -6.51 -2.41 10.22
CA VAL A 182 -7.25 -1.35 10.93
C VAL A 182 -6.33 -0.18 11.26
N LEU A 183 -5.14 -0.44 11.81
CA LEU A 183 -4.14 0.58 12.12
C LEU A 183 -3.67 1.35 10.89
N ASN A 184 -3.55 0.66 9.75
CA ASN A 184 -3.13 1.27 8.50
C ASN A 184 -4.20 2.22 7.94
N ILE A 185 -5.47 1.79 7.92
CA ILE A 185 -6.57 2.62 7.43
C ILE A 185 -6.89 3.79 8.35
N SER A 186 -6.93 3.55 9.66
CA SER A 186 -7.17 4.64 10.61
C SER A 186 -6.09 5.72 10.48
N ALA A 187 -4.83 5.34 10.24
CA ALA A 187 -3.76 6.26 9.91
C ALA A 187 -4.03 7.05 8.62
N ASP A 188 -4.50 6.40 7.55
CA ASP A 188 -4.87 7.06 6.31
C ASP A 188 -6.00 8.08 6.51
N ILE A 189 -7.03 7.75 7.31
CA ILE A 189 -8.12 8.67 7.69
C ILE A 189 -7.58 9.86 8.47
N LEU A 190 -6.70 9.65 9.45
CA LEU A 190 -6.10 10.74 10.23
C LEU A 190 -5.26 11.67 9.36
N ILE A 191 -4.48 11.10 8.43
CA ILE A 191 -3.68 11.87 7.46
C ILE A 191 -4.59 12.65 6.51
N PHE A 192 -5.72 12.07 6.10
CA PHE A 192 -6.71 12.71 5.25
C PHE A 192 -7.38 13.92 5.91
N ILE A 193 -7.55 13.90 7.24
CA ILE A 193 -8.12 15.02 8.01
C ILE A 193 -7.14 16.20 8.12
N LEU A 194 -5.82 15.97 8.04
CA LEU A 194 -4.80 17.01 8.17
C LEU A 194 -5.02 18.24 7.27
N PRO A 195 -5.22 18.10 5.94
CA PRO A 195 -5.49 19.25 5.08
C PRO A 195 -6.80 19.98 5.43
N TRP A 196 -7.84 19.27 5.93
CA TRP A 196 -9.12 19.89 6.28
C TRP A 196 -9.02 20.89 7.42
N LEU A 197 -8.16 20.61 8.40
CA LEU A 197 -7.90 21.50 9.53
C LEU A 197 -7.26 22.83 9.12
N VAL A 198 -6.83 22.98 7.87
CA VAL A 198 -5.90 24.02 7.43
C VAL A 198 -6.56 25.03 6.51
N ILE A 199 -7.39 24.53 5.60
CA ILE A 199 -8.12 25.29 4.57
C ILE A 199 -8.91 26.48 5.11
N PRO A 200 -9.55 26.43 6.30
CA PRO A 200 -10.42 27.52 6.73
C PRO A 200 -9.70 28.85 7.02
N GLU A 201 -8.40 28.81 7.36
CA GLU A 201 -7.69 30.00 7.88
C GLU A 201 -6.61 30.55 6.94
N LEU A 202 -6.17 29.81 5.92
CA LEU A 202 -5.23 30.37 4.94
C LEU A 202 -5.97 31.00 3.77
N THR A 203 -5.69 32.28 3.52
CA THR A 203 -6.03 33.02 2.29
C THR A 203 -5.21 32.50 1.10
N LEU A 204 -5.44 31.25 0.72
CA LEU A 204 -4.75 30.59 -0.39
C LEU A 204 -5.23 31.11 -1.75
N ARG A 205 -4.29 31.30 -2.67
CA ARG A 205 -4.57 31.63 -4.08
C ARG A 205 -5.46 30.54 -4.69
N ARG A 206 -6.51 30.91 -5.43
CA ARG A 206 -7.55 29.99 -5.95
C ARG A 206 -6.99 28.72 -6.62
N ARG A 207 -5.87 28.84 -7.37
CA ARG A 207 -5.20 27.69 -8.00
C ARG A 207 -4.73 26.62 -7.00
N LEU A 208 -4.15 27.05 -5.88
CA LEU A 208 -3.66 26.13 -4.84
C LEU A 208 -4.82 25.47 -4.07
N LYS A 209 -5.95 26.19 -3.97
CA LYS A 209 -7.19 25.65 -3.41
C LYS A 209 -7.77 24.51 -4.28
N TYR A 210 -7.75 24.66 -5.61
CA TYR A 210 -8.19 23.60 -6.52
C TYR A 210 -7.28 22.37 -6.51
N SER A 211 -5.95 22.55 -6.51
CA SER A 211 -5.01 21.42 -6.37
C SER A 211 -5.24 20.65 -5.07
N LEU A 212 -5.56 21.35 -3.98
CA LEU A 212 -5.86 20.74 -2.70
C LEU A 212 -7.17 19.93 -2.74
N TYR A 213 -8.22 20.43 -3.40
CA TYR A 213 -9.46 19.68 -3.61
C TYR A 213 -9.25 18.45 -4.50
N ALA A 214 -8.39 18.53 -5.51
CA ALA A 214 -8.05 17.38 -6.35
C ALA A 214 -7.32 16.28 -5.55
N THR A 215 -6.32 16.65 -4.74
CA THR A 215 -5.66 15.69 -3.83
C THR A 215 -6.60 15.11 -2.78
N PHE A 216 -7.60 15.88 -2.36
CA PHE A 216 -8.64 15.42 -1.44
C PHE A 216 -9.56 14.39 -2.08
N LEU A 217 -10.04 14.63 -3.31
CA LEU A 217 -10.87 13.65 -4.00
C LEU A 217 -10.12 12.32 -4.18
N LEU A 218 -8.83 12.40 -4.54
CA LEU A 218 -7.97 11.23 -4.67
C LEU A 218 -7.82 10.46 -3.34
N GLY A 219 -7.64 11.17 -2.22
CA GLY A 219 -7.54 10.54 -0.89
C GLY A 219 -8.83 9.83 -0.47
N LEU A 220 -9.99 10.42 -0.75
CA LEU A 220 -11.29 9.81 -0.45
C LEU A 220 -11.50 8.54 -1.27
N ILE A 221 -11.17 8.60 -2.56
CA ILE A 221 -11.22 7.45 -3.47
C ILE A 221 -10.35 6.31 -2.95
N ASN A 222 -9.11 6.60 -2.53
CA ASN A 222 -8.20 5.60 -1.98
C ASN A 222 -8.77 4.93 -0.69
N ILE A 223 -9.38 5.71 0.21
CA ILE A 223 -10.01 5.16 1.42
C ILE A 223 -11.16 4.21 1.06
N ILE A 224 -12.01 4.59 0.11
CA ILE A 224 -13.11 3.73 -0.37
C ILE A 224 -12.55 2.41 -0.93
N PHE A 225 -11.52 2.48 -1.78
CA PHE A 225 -10.87 1.30 -2.34
C PHE A 225 -10.31 0.38 -1.25
N CYS A 226 -9.64 0.94 -0.24
CA CYS A 226 -9.11 0.16 0.87
C CYS A 226 -10.21 -0.58 1.66
N VAL A 227 -11.35 0.08 1.91
CA VAL A 227 -12.51 -0.53 2.60
C VAL A 227 -13.14 -1.63 1.76
N VAL A 228 -13.36 -1.39 0.47
CA VAL A 228 -13.90 -2.38 -0.47
C VAL A 228 -12.98 -3.60 -0.53
N ARG A 229 -11.67 -3.39 -0.63
CA ARG A 229 -10.66 -4.47 -0.64
C ARG A 229 -10.81 -5.39 0.58
N PHE A 230 -10.95 -4.83 1.78
CA PHE A 230 -11.08 -5.65 2.98
C PHE A 230 -12.41 -6.37 3.09
N ALA A 231 -13.51 -5.70 2.73
CA ALA A 231 -14.81 -6.35 2.66
C ALA A 231 -14.76 -7.57 1.72
N GLN A 232 -14.05 -7.46 0.60
CA GLN A 232 -13.85 -8.59 -0.31
C GLN A 232 -12.92 -9.67 0.24
N ILE A 233 -11.80 -9.32 0.87
CA ILE A 233 -10.90 -10.30 1.51
C ILE A 233 -11.65 -11.13 2.56
N GLN A 234 -12.54 -10.50 3.34
CA GLN A 234 -13.34 -11.16 4.35
C GLN A 234 -14.44 -12.06 3.75
N GLN A 235 -15.07 -11.63 2.65
CA GLN A 235 -16.13 -12.41 2.00
C GLN A 235 -15.61 -13.58 1.16
N TYR A 236 -14.46 -13.43 0.50
CA TYR A 236 -13.92 -14.40 -0.44
C TYR A 236 -12.71 -15.18 0.08
N GLY A 237 -12.32 -15.00 1.35
CA GLY A 237 -11.29 -15.84 1.96
C GLY A 237 -9.89 -15.63 1.38
N GLY A 238 -9.49 -14.37 1.18
CA GLY A 238 -8.10 -14.05 0.85
C GLY A 238 -7.63 -14.46 -0.55
N ASP A 239 -8.49 -14.39 -1.57
CA ASP A 239 -8.00 -14.47 -2.95
C ASP A 239 -7.06 -13.29 -3.25
N LEU A 240 -5.77 -13.57 -3.29
CA LEU A 240 -4.66 -12.67 -3.63
C LEU A 240 -4.93 -11.87 -4.92
N VAL A 241 -5.74 -12.48 -5.78
CA VAL A 241 -6.22 -12.05 -7.09
C VAL A 241 -7.27 -10.93 -7.01
N ILE A 242 -8.19 -10.97 -6.05
CA ILE A 242 -9.24 -9.93 -5.89
C ILE A 242 -8.65 -8.58 -5.47
N THR A 243 -7.50 -8.61 -4.78
CA THR A 243 -6.78 -7.41 -4.32
C THR A 243 -6.33 -6.47 -5.46
N ILE A 244 -5.99 -7.01 -6.63
CA ILE A 244 -5.53 -6.22 -7.80
C ILE A 244 -6.65 -5.96 -8.82
N SER A 245 -7.75 -6.73 -8.79
CA SER A 245 -8.93 -6.49 -9.64
C SER A 245 -9.51 -5.09 -9.50
N LEU A 246 -9.30 -4.40 -8.37
CA LEU A 246 -9.72 -3.01 -8.18
C LEU A 246 -8.88 -2.00 -8.97
N VAL A 247 -7.60 -2.29 -9.22
CA VAL A 247 -6.76 -1.47 -10.14
C VAL A 247 -7.14 -1.77 -11.59
N GLY A 248 -7.42 -3.03 -11.93
CA GLY A 248 -7.93 -3.41 -13.26
C GLY A 248 -9.34 -2.87 -13.58
N TYR A 249 -10.11 -2.44 -12.56
CA TYR A 249 -11.41 -1.81 -12.76
C TYR A 249 -11.28 -0.39 -13.35
N GLU A 250 -10.18 0.32 -13.10
CA GLU A 250 -9.91 1.63 -13.73
C GLU A 250 -9.55 1.49 -15.22
N ASP A 251 -8.83 0.42 -15.60
CA ASP A 251 -8.51 0.14 -17.00
C ASP A 251 -9.75 -0.23 -17.82
N HIS A 252 -10.68 -0.99 -17.22
CA HIS A 252 -11.94 -1.35 -17.88
C HIS A 252 -12.93 -0.19 -18.00
N ILE A 253 -12.99 0.73 -17.03
CA ILE A 253 -13.81 1.95 -17.13
C ILE A 253 -13.26 2.89 -18.23
N SER A 254 -11.93 2.98 -18.35
CA SER A 254 -11.27 3.77 -19.40
C SER A 254 -11.54 3.21 -20.81
N LEU A 255 -11.58 1.89 -20.95
CA LEU A 255 -11.96 1.21 -22.21
C LEU A 255 -13.46 1.33 -22.53
N TYR A 256 -14.35 1.27 -21.54
CA TYR A 256 -15.78 1.46 -21.73
C TYR A 256 -16.15 2.91 -22.09
N ILE A 257 -15.49 3.90 -21.48
CA ILE A 257 -15.68 5.32 -21.82
C ILE A 257 -15.04 5.64 -23.19
N GLY A 258 -13.93 4.99 -23.55
CA GLY A 258 -13.31 5.11 -24.88
C GLY A 258 -14.16 4.54 -26.01
N GLN A 259 -14.81 3.38 -25.81
CA GLN A 259 -15.68 2.78 -26.83
C GLN A 259 -17.04 3.50 -26.99
N ASN A 260 -17.59 4.10 -25.93
CA ASN A 260 -18.84 4.86 -26.05
C ASN A 260 -18.66 6.22 -26.74
N ASN A 261 -17.48 6.86 -26.62
CA ASN A 261 -17.21 8.12 -27.33
C ASN A 261 -16.85 7.93 -28.82
N LEU A 262 -16.54 6.70 -29.26
CA LEU A 262 -16.34 6.37 -30.68
C LEU A 262 -17.64 5.97 -31.40
N LYS A 263 -18.73 5.73 -30.67
CA LYS A 263 -20.06 5.43 -31.24
C LYS A 263 -21.00 6.62 -31.32
N THR A 264 -20.58 7.80 -30.85
CA THR A 264 -21.36 9.06 -30.92
C THR A 264 -20.58 10.15 -31.67
N GLY A 265 -19.94 9.78 -32.78
CA GLY A 265 -19.52 10.74 -33.81
C GLY A 265 -20.69 10.97 -34.77
N PRO A 266 -21.00 12.23 -35.15
CA PRO A 266 -22.26 12.58 -35.81
C PRO A 266 -22.31 12.07 -37.25
N GLU A 267 -23.33 11.28 -37.57
CA GLU A 267 -23.93 11.25 -38.92
C GLU A 267 -24.97 12.38 -39.03
#